data_AF-A0A926J8T0-F1
#
_entry.id   AF-A0A926J8T0-F1
#
_cell.length_a   1.000
_cell.length_b   1.000
_cell.length_c   1.000
_cell.angle_alpha   90.00
_cell.angle_beta   90.00
_cell.angle_gamma   90.00
#
_symmetry.space_group_name_H-M   'P 1'
#
loop_
_entity.id
_entity.type
_entity.pdbx_description
1 polymer ?
#
loop_
_entity_poly.entity_id
_entity_poly.type
_entity_poly.pdbx_seq_one_letter_code
_entity_poly.pdbx_strand_id
1 'polypeptide(L)'
;MSALRPRASRKNLLLGATIEAGSLKAPVRLRNLSTTGAMLEGSTLPDPGVKLVLQRSDIRVGAIVVWRVQGRCGVRFDDASASVDEWVAGVRAPSFNGQQGQARVDAIQNAVRNGEALPVDAPVAASAGLSGAELEARIVEEIVYVRRLLDALGEEVADDPIVLQRHMQALQNLDRASQVLEHIGAILSAPDRLAAAEAVKMHELRTRLLRKPNFS
;
A
#
# COMPACT_ATOMS: atom_id res chain seq x y z
N MET A 1 -10.59 6.49 -37.18
CA MET A 1 -11.37 6.75 -35.94
C MET A 1 -10.84 5.82 -34.84
N SER A 2 -10.00 6.30 -33.94
CA SER A 2 -9.42 5.47 -32.86
C SER A 2 -10.42 5.32 -31.72
N ALA A 3 -10.88 4.09 -31.46
CA ALA A 3 -11.79 3.79 -30.36
C ALA A 3 -11.17 4.17 -29.01
N LEU A 4 -11.94 4.90 -28.18
CA LEU A 4 -11.57 5.25 -26.81
C LEU A 4 -11.47 3.96 -25.98
N ARG A 5 -10.23 3.49 -25.71
CA ARG A 5 -10.01 2.42 -24.74
C ARG A 5 -10.49 2.89 -23.36
N PRO A 6 -11.25 2.07 -22.61
CA PRO A 6 -11.62 2.39 -21.23
C PRO A 6 -10.36 2.68 -20.41
N ARG A 7 -10.33 3.81 -19.71
CA ARG A 7 -9.24 4.12 -18.78
C ARG A 7 -9.31 3.14 -17.62
N ALA A 8 -8.18 2.46 -17.34
CA ALA A 8 -8.07 1.60 -16.17
C ALA A 8 -8.39 2.39 -14.89
N SER A 9 -9.06 1.73 -13.93
CA SER A 9 -9.38 2.30 -12.62
C SER A 9 -8.11 2.82 -11.93
N ARG A 10 -8.18 4.03 -11.36
CA ARG A 10 -7.04 4.70 -10.72
C ARG A 10 -7.29 4.86 -9.22
N LYS A 11 -6.29 4.50 -8.42
CA LYS A 11 -6.25 4.75 -6.98
C LYS A 11 -5.45 6.03 -6.72
N ASN A 12 -6.04 6.98 -5.99
CA ASN A 12 -5.31 8.15 -5.51
C ASN A 12 -4.46 7.73 -4.31
N LEU A 13 -3.19 8.13 -4.32
CA LEU A 13 -2.20 7.76 -3.32
C LEU A 13 -1.11 8.82 -3.28
N LEU A 14 -0.37 8.87 -2.17
CA LEU A 14 0.79 9.74 -2.03
C LEU A 14 1.98 8.88 -1.62
N LEU A 15 2.73 8.39 -2.60
CA LEU A 15 3.90 7.55 -2.36
C LEU A 15 5.16 8.25 -2.88
N GLY A 16 6.23 8.25 -2.08
CA GLY A 16 7.56 8.64 -2.55
C GLY A 16 8.15 7.59 -3.48
N ALA A 17 8.83 8.04 -4.53
CA ALA A 17 9.56 7.21 -5.49
C ALA A 17 10.72 8.00 -6.11
N THR A 18 11.53 7.35 -6.93
CA THR A 18 12.60 7.95 -7.72
C THR A 18 12.38 7.63 -9.19
N ILE A 19 12.65 8.59 -10.07
CA ILE A 19 12.74 8.35 -11.52
C ILE A 19 14.19 8.39 -11.97
N GLU A 20 14.51 7.57 -12.98
CA GLU A 20 15.79 7.57 -13.68
C GLU A 20 15.54 7.69 -15.19
N ALA A 21 16.12 8.70 -15.84
CA ALA A 21 16.00 8.94 -17.28
C ALA A 21 17.33 9.49 -17.84
N GLY A 22 18.12 8.65 -18.51
CA GLY A 22 19.48 9.03 -18.93
C GLY A 22 20.35 9.36 -17.72
N SER A 23 20.89 10.59 -17.65
CA SER A 23 21.65 11.09 -16.50
C SER A 23 20.80 11.67 -15.37
N LEU A 24 19.48 11.87 -15.61
CA LEU A 24 18.58 12.41 -14.60
C LEU A 24 18.18 11.32 -13.61
N LYS A 25 18.42 11.58 -12.32
CA LYS A 25 17.83 10.83 -11.21
C LYS A 25 17.17 11.81 -10.24
N ALA A 26 15.87 11.69 -10.03
CA ALA A 26 15.11 12.67 -9.26
C ALA A 26 14.02 12.03 -8.39
N PRO A 27 13.80 12.53 -7.15
CA PRO A 27 12.68 12.10 -6.33
C PRO A 27 11.35 12.63 -6.90
N VAL A 28 10.32 11.81 -6.83
CA VAL A 28 8.96 12.15 -7.26
C VAL A 28 7.94 11.61 -6.27
N ARG A 29 6.72 12.14 -6.36
CA ARG A 29 5.53 11.64 -5.64
C ARG A 29 4.56 11.03 -6.63
N LEU A 30 4.18 9.77 -6.43
CA LEU A 30 3.04 9.17 -7.12
C LEU A 30 1.77 9.77 -6.52
N ARG A 31 0.88 10.29 -7.38
CA ARG A 31 -0.38 10.95 -7.00
C ARG A 31 -1.61 10.11 -7.34
N ASN A 32 -1.52 9.35 -8.42
CA ASN A 32 -2.47 8.29 -8.72
C ASN A 32 -1.78 7.17 -9.49
N LEU A 33 -2.34 5.98 -9.41
CA LEU A 33 -1.81 4.77 -10.02
C LEU A 33 -2.94 3.92 -10.61
N SER A 34 -2.71 3.36 -11.79
CA SER A 34 -3.44 2.24 -12.36
C SER A 34 -2.48 1.13 -12.74
N THR A 35 -3.01 -0.01 -13.19
CA THR A 35 -2.23 -1.11 -13.77
C THR A 35 -1.40 -0.72 -14.99
N THR A 36 -1.72 0.40 -15.65
CA THR A 36 -1.13 0.83 -16.92
C THR A 36 -0.32 2.13 -16.84
N GLY A 37 -0.31 2.80 -15.69
CA GLY A 37 0.41 4.06 -15.57
C GLY A 37 0.18 4.77 -14.26
N ALA A 38 0.88 5.89 -14.11
CA ALA A 38 0.83 6.71 -12.91
C ALA A 38 0.78 8.20 -13.25
N MET A 39 0.35 9.01 -12.29
CA MET A 39 0.61 10.44 -12.27
C MET A 39 1.71 10.72 -11.26
N LEU A 40 2.77 11.38 -11.71
CA LEU A 40 3.92 11.77 -10.90
C LEU A 40 3.91 13.28 -10.68
N GLU A 41 4.40 13.71 -9.52
CA GLU A 41 4.63 15.11 -9.16
C GLU A 41 6.09 15.26 -8.71
N GLY A 42 6.81 16.27 -9.21
CA GLY A 42 8.21 16.51 -8.91
C GLY A 42 8.75 17.80 -9.54
N SER A 43 9.86 18.31 -9.01
CA SER A 43 10.50 19.53 -9.49
C SER A 43 11.23 19.35 -10.83
N THR A 44 11.76 18.14 -11.07
CA THR A 44 12.56 17.81 -12.25
C THR A 44 11.97 16.57 -12.91
N LEU A 45 11.24 16.77 -14.01
CA LEU A 45 10.55 15.70 -14.73
C LEU A 45 11.01 15.67 -16.19
N PRO A 46 11.19 14.48 -16.81
CA PRO A 46 11.51 14.36 -18.23
C PRO A 46 10.39 14.88 -19.11
N ASP A 47 10.73 15.22 -20.35
CA ASP A 47 9.77 15.69 -21.34
C ASP A 47 8.89 14.57 -21.91
N PRO A 48 7.72 14.88 -22.48
CA PRO A 48 6.86 13.90 -23.13
C PRO A 48 7.61 13.08 -24.19
N GLY A 49 7.37 11.77 -24.22
CA GLY A 49 8.03 10.80 -25.09
C GLY A 49 9.30 10.18 -24.51
N VAL A 50 9.89 10.75 -23.46
CA VAL A 50 11.10 10.21 -22.83
C VAL A 50 10.79 8.93 -22.06
N LYS A 51 11.64 7.92 -22.24
CA LYS A 51 11.66 6.70 -21.43
C LYS A 51 12.31 6.97 -20.08
N LEU A 52 11.72 6.43 -19.03
CA LEU A 52 12.25 6.48 -17.67
C LEU A 52 12.03 5.15 -16.95
N VAL A 53 12.77 4.94 -15.88
CA VAL A 53 12.53 3.90 -14.90
C VAL A 53 11.94 4.56 -13.65
N LEU A 54 10.77 4.10 -13.21
CA LEU A 54 10.18 4.48 -11.93
C LEU A 54 10.56 3.42 -10.89
N GLN A 55 11.18 3.86 -9.79
CA GLN A 55 11.60 3.01 -8.69
C GLN A 55 10.93 3.43 -7.36
N ARG A 56 10.34 2.47 -6.66
CA ARG A 56 9.95 2.60 -5.24
C ARG A 56 10.37 1.33 -4.51
N SER A 57 11.21 1.47 -3.47
CA SER A 57 11.78 0.32 -2.76
C SER A 57 12.41 -0.66 -3.76
N ASP A 58 11.97 -1.93 -3.78
CA ASP A 58 12.47 -2.98 -4.68
C ASP A 58 11.72 -3.05 -6.02
N ILE A 59 10.68 -2.24 -6.20
CA ILE A 59 9.89 -2.21 -7.42
C ILE A 59 10.55 -1.24 -8.40
N ARG A 60 10.91 -1.77 -9.57
CA ARG A 60 11.33 -1.00 -10.75
C ARG A 60 10.42 -1.31 -11.94
N VAL A 61 9.96 -0.27 -12.62
CA VAL A 61 9.10 -0.38 -13.80
C VAL A 61 9.53 0.63 -14.86
N GLY A 62 9.74 0.16 -16.10
CA GLY A 62 9.97 1.02 -17.25
C GLY A 62 8.69 1.74 -17.67
N ALA A 63 8.80 3.00 -18.08
CA ALA A 63 7.67 3.83 -18.47
C ALA A 63 8.06 4.90 -19.50
N ILE A 64 7.05 5.43 -20.18
CA ILE A 64 7.18 6.57 -21.09
C ILE A 64 6.34 7.72 -20.57
N VAL A 65 6.90 8.93 -20.58
CA VAL A 65 6.15 10.16 -20.27
C VAL A 65 5.13 10.43 -21.38
N VAL A 66 3.86 10.55 -21.02
CA VAL A 66 2.74 10.80 -21.95
C VAL A 66 2.40 12.29 -22.02
N TRP A 67 2.48 12.99 -20.90
CA TRP A 67 2.21 14.42 -20.82
C TRP A 67 2.96 15.02 -19.63
N ARG A 68 3.21 16.33 -19.68
CA ARG A 68 3.78 17.11 -18.59
C ARG A 68 3.05 18.44 -18.48
N VAL A 69 2.66 18.84 -17.27
CA VAL A 69 2.08 20.15 -16.97
C VAL A 69 2.37 20.52 -15.51
N GLN A 70 2.85 21.75 -15.27
CA GLN A 70 3.01 22.36 -13.94
C GLN A 70 3.58 21.41 -12.86
N GLY A 71 4.81 20.91 -13.05
CA GLY A 71 5.47 20.04 -12.07
C GLY A 71 4.84 18.64 -11.92
N ARG A 72 3.94 18.26 -12.84
CA ARG A 72 3.34 16.93 -12.91
C ARG A 72 3.60 16.31 -14.27
N CYS A 73 3.67 14.99 -14.31
CA CYS A 73 3.65 14.25 -15.56
C CYS A 73 2.81 12.98 -15.42
N GLY A 74 2.21 12.57 -16.53
CA GLY A 74 1.59 11.26 -16.64
C GLY A 74 2.57 10.31 -17.32
N VAL A 75 2.75 9.13 -16.73
CA VAL A 75 3.57 8.07 -17.32
C VAL A 75 2.69 6.87 -17.68
N ARG A 76 3.03 6.21 -18.78
CA ARG A 76 2.47 4.91 -19.18
C ARG A 76 3.54 3.85 -18.99
N PHE A 77 3.23 2.76 -18.30
CA PHE A 77 4.18 1.68 -18.10
C PHE A 77 4.42 0.91 -19.41
N ASP A 78 5.66 0.46 -19.59
CA ASP A 78 6.06 -0.34 -20.75
C ASP A 78 5.47 -1.76 -20.68
N ASP A 79 5.36 -2.31 -19.47
CA ASP A 79 4.74 -3.61 -19.19
C ASP A 79 4.01 -3.58 -17.83
N ALA A 80 2.90 -4.31 -17.70
CA ALA A 80 2.01 -4.31 -16.53
C ALA A 80 2.54 -5.19 -15.38
N SER A 81 3.84 -5.13 -15.12
CA SER A 81 4.52 -6.10 -14.26
C SER A 81 4.30 -5.91 -12.76
N ALA A 82 3.79 -4.76 -12.31
CA ALA A 82 3.54 -4.49 -10.89
C ALA A 82 2.09 -3.99 -10.67
N SER A 83 1.36 -4.71 -9.83
CA SER A 83 0.02 -4.37 -9.35
C SER A 83 0.03 -3.15 -8.43
N VAL A 84 -1.13 -2.53 -8.25
CA VAL A 84 -1.30 -1.38 -7.34
C VAL A 84 -0.91 -1.77 -5.90
N ASP A 85 -1.21 -3.00 -5.48
CA ASP A 85 -0.91 -3.46 -4.12
C ASP A 85 0.58 -3.68 -3.89
N GLU A 86 1.30 -4.22 -4.88
CA GLU A 86 2.77 -4.27 -4.84
C GLU A 86 3.35 -2.87 -4.70
N TRP A 87 2.86 -1.89 -5.47
CA TRP A 87 3.30 -0.50 -5.36
C TRP A 87 3.04 0.12 -3.99
N VAL A 88 1.97 -0.27 -3.29
CA VAL A 88 1.69 0.19 -1.91
C VAL A 88 2.61 -0.52 -0.92
N ALA A 89 2.74 -1.85 -1.01
CA ALA A 89 3.58 -2.66 -0.14
C ALA A 89 5.08 -2.37 -0.29
N GLY A 90 5.53 -1.95 -1.47
CA GLY A 90 6.95 -1.68 -1.77
C GLY A 90 7.79 -2.93 -2.01
N VAL A 91 7.16 -4.09 -2.06
CA VAL A 91 7.81 -5.39 -2.29
C VAL A 91 7.08 -6.04 -3.46
N ARG A 92 7.85 -6.64 -4.38
CA ARG A 92 7.29 -7.57 -5.37
C ARG A 92 6.76 -8.77 -4.60
N ALA A 93 5.46 -9.07 -4.71
CA ALA A 93 5.01 -10.36 -4.23
C ALA A 93 5.82 -11.41 -4.99
N PRO A 94 6.37 -12.46 -4.33
CA PRO A 94 7.02 -13.54 -5.06
C PRO A 94 6.00 -14.02 -6.08
N SER A 95 6.30 -13.79 -7.35
CA SER A 95 5.47 -14.28 -8.43
C SER A 95 5.35 -15.76 -8.19
N PHE A 96 4.15 -16.27 -7.96
CA PHE A 96 3.90 -17.68 -7.61
C PHE A 96 4.33 -18.67 -8.73
N ASN A 97 5.01 -18.18 -9.78
CA ASN A 97 5.41 -18.92 -10.96
C ASN A 97 6.91 -18.79 -11.21
N GLY A 98 7.64 -19.89 -11.01
CA GLY A 98 9.00 -20.04 -11.52
C GLY A 98 9.81 -21.08 -10.75
N GLN A 99 10.31 -20.72 -9.56
CA GLN A 99 11.37 -21.51 -8.92
C GLN A 99 10.88 -22.73 -8.15
N GLN A 100 9.76 -22.63 -7.41
CA GLN A 100 9.22 -23.79 -6.68
C GLN A 100 8.57 -24.83 -7.61
N GLY A 101 7.94 -24.38 -8.70
CA GLY A 101 7.38 -25.26 -9.72
C GLY A 101 8.47 -26.00 -10.50
N GLN A 102 9.55 -25.31 -10.89
CA GLN A 102 10.64 -25.92 -11.64
C GLN A 102 11.43 -26.92 -10.80
N ALA A 103 11.83 -26.55 -9.58
CA ALA A 103 12.55 -27.48 -8.69
C ALA A 103 11.74 -28.75 -8.38
N ARG A 104 10.41 -28.63 -8.30
CA ARG A 104 9.50 -29.77 -8.12
C ARG A 104 9.41 -30.64 -9.38
N VAL A 105 9.32 -30.03 -10.56
CA VAL A 105 9.31 -30.76 -11.84
C VAL A 105 10.63 -31.51 -12.03
N ASP A 106 11.76 -30.87 -11.74
CA ASP A 106 13.09 -31.48 -11.84
C ASP A 106 13.25 -32.65 -10.86
N ALA A 107 12.78 -32.50 -9.62
CA ALA A 107 12.79 -33.57 -8.62
C ALA A 107 11.93 -34.77 -9.01
N ILE A 108 10.72 -34.53 -9.54
CA ILE A 108 9.83 -35.58 -10.04
C ILE A 108 10.46 -36.28 -11.26
N GLN A 109 11.02 -35.52 -12.19
CA GLN A 109 11.69 -36.08 -13.37
C GLN A 109 12.92 -36.94 -12.99
N ASN A 110 13.70 -36.53 -11.99
CA ASN A 110 14.80 -37.32 -11.46
C ASN A 110 14.32 -38.61 -10.77
N ALA A 111 13.30 -38.53 -9.91
CA ALA A 111 12.77 -39.70 -9.21
C ALA A 111 12.22 -40.75 -10.20
N VAL A 112 11.48 -40.32 -11.23
CA VAL A 112 10.97 -41.20 -12.29
C VAL A 112 12.11 -41.82 -13.10
N ARG A 113 13.16 -41.05 -13.41
CA ARG A 113 14.32 -41.54 -14.16
C ARG A 113 15.13 -42.58 -13.39
N ASN A 114 15.22 -42.42 -12.07
CA ASN A 114 15.99 -43.28 -11.18
C ASN A 114 15.20 -44.48 -10.66
N GLY A 115 13.90 -44.57 -10.97
CA GLY A 115 13.01 -45.62 -10.45
C GLY A 115 12.75 -45.50 -8.95
N GLU A 116 12.95 -44.31 -8.37
CA GLU A 116 12.76 -44.04 -6.95
C GLU A 116 11.29 -43.72 -6.65
N ALA A 117 10.87 -44.01 -5.42
CA ALA A 117 9.53 -43.65 -4.97
C ALA A 117 9.34 -42.13 -5.05
N LEU A 118 8.18 -41.70 -5.55
CA LEU A 118 7.80 -40.28 -5.55
C LEU A 118 7.91 -39.74 -4.12
N PRO A 119 8.43 -38.51 -3.91
CA PRO A 119 8.47 -37.91 -2.59
C PRO A 119 7.05 -37.89 -2.00
N VAL A 120 6.81 -38.73 -1.01
CA VAL A 120 5.62 -38.64 -0.16
C VAL A 120 5.83 -37.38 0.66
N ASP A 121 4.84 -36.49 0.67
CA ASP A 121 4.85 -35.28 1.49
C ASP A 121 5.30 -35.64 2.91
N ALA A 122 6.56 -35.33 3.23
CA ALA A 122 6.94 -35.20 4.63
C ALA A 122 5.97 -34.18 5.20
N PRO A 123 5.31 -34.44 6.35
CA PRO A 123 4.48 -33.42 6.96
C PRO A 123 5.38 -32.21 7.11
N VAL A 124 5.08 -31.18 6.32
CA VAL A 124 5.75 -29.89 6.37
C VAL A 124 5.69 -29.54 7.85
N ALA A 125 6.83 -29.56 8.54
CA ALA A 125 6.90 -29.14 9.93
C ALA A 125 6.15 -27.83 9.95
N ALA A 126 4.98 -27.80 10.62
CA ALA A 126 4.09 -26.67 10.54
C ALA A 126 4.96 -25.47 10.87
N SER A 127 5.17 -24.60 9.88
CA SER A 127 5.80 -23.33 10.16
C SER A 127 5.00 -22.79 11.32
N ALA A 128 5.68 -22.43 12.42
CA ALA A 128 5.03 -21.78 13.54
C ALA A 128 4.49 -20.44 13.01
N GLY A 129 3.33 -20.54 12.36
CA GLY A 129 2.61 -19.43 11.79
C GLY A 129 2.14 -18.58 12.95
N LEU A 130 2.07 -17.29 12.70
CA LEU A 130 1.51 -16.34 13.66
C LEU A 130 0.15 -16.83 14.14
N SER A 131 0.01 -17.01 15.45
CA SER A 131 -1.27 -17.29 16.05
C SER A 131 -2.20 -16.09 15.89
N GLY A 132 -3.51 -16.33 15.92
CA GLY A 132 -4.50 -15.25 15.83
C GLY A 132 -4.33 -14.20 16.92
N ALA A 133 -3.99 -14.61 18.15
CA ALA A 133 -3.77 -13.70 19.28
C ALA A 133 -2.52 -12.82 19.06
N GLU A 134 -1.43 -13.38 18.52
CA GLU A 134 -0.24 -12.60 18.18
C GLU A 134 -0.51 -11.62 17.03
N LEU A 135 -1.32 -12.02 16.04
CA LEU A 135 -1.74 -11.11 14.97
C LEU A 135 -2.62 -9.99 15.50
N GLU A 136 -3.57 -10.27 16.39
CA GLU A 136 -4.41 -9.24 17.03
C GLU A 136 -3.56 -8.23 17.82
N ALA A 137 -2.59 -8.71 18.60
CA ALA A 137 -1.66 -7.84 19.32
C ALA A 137 -0.86 -6.93 18.38
N ARG A 138 -0.35 -7.48 17.27
CA ARG A 138 0.36 -6.69 16.24
C ARG A 138 -0.53 -5.67 15.55
N ILE A 139 -1.80 -6.00 15.29
CA ILE A 139 -2.75 -5.04 14.72
C ILE A 139 -2.97 -3.87 15.68
N VAL A 140 -3.08 -4.12 16.98
CA VAL A 140 -3.17 -3.06 18.00
C VAL A 140 -1.92 -2.19 17.98
N GLU A 141 -0.74 -2.79 17.96
CA GLU A 141 0.54 -2.06 17.86
C GLU A 141 0.60 -1.18 16.61
N GLU A 142 0.18 -1.70 15.45
CA GLU A 142 0.12 -0.95 14.19
C GLU A 142 -0.87 0.22 14.26
N ILE A 143 -2.04 0.05 14.90
CA ILE A 143 -3.00 1.14 15.11
C ILE A 143 -2.38 2.27 15.95
N VAL A 144 -1.67 1.91 17.03
CA VAL A 144 -0.95 2.88 17.87
C VAL A 144 0.17 3.56 17.09
N TYR A 145 0.90 2.82 16.26
CA TYR A 145 1.95 3.38 15.40
C TYR A 145 1.39 4.38 14.40
N VAL A 146 0.32 4.03 13.67
CA VAL A 146 -0.31 4.94 12.70
C VAL A 146 -0.83 6.20 13.38
N ARG A 147 -1.43 6.10 14.58
CA ARG A 147 -1.82 7.28 15.37
C ARG A 147 -0.64 8.20 15.61
N ARG A 148 0.51 7.68 16.08
CA ARG A 148 1.71 8.49 16.33
C ARG A 148 2.22 9.21 15.08
N LEU A 149 2.14 8.56 13.91
CA LEU A 149 2.49 9.20 12.64
C LEU A 149 1.54 10.36 12.30
N LEU A 150 0.24 10.21 12.56
CA LEU A 150 -0.74 11.27 12.33
C LEU A 150 -0.56 12.43 13.32
N ASP A 151 -0.26 12.13 14.59
CA ASP A 151 -0.01 13.14 15.62
C ASP A 151 1.23 13.97 15.28
N ALA A 152 2.35 13.31 14.90
CA ALA A 152 3.58 13.98 14.48
C ALA A 152 3.37 14.84 13.21
N LEU A 153 2.61 14.32 12.23
CA LEU A 153 2.25 15.10 11.04
C LEU A 153 1.37 16.31 11.40
N GLY A 154 0.43 16.14 12.33
CA GLY A 154 -0.43 17.21 12.80
C GLY A 154 0.36 18.33 13.47
N GLU A 155 1.34 17.98 14.31
CA GLU A 155 2.25 18.92 14.96
C GLU A 155 3.12 19.67 13.94
N GLU A 156 3.80 18.95 13.04
CA GLU A 156 4.65 19.56 11.99
C GLU A 156 3.87 20.56 11.13
N VAL A 157 2.64 20.21 10.76
CA VAL A 157 1.81 21.05 9.88
C VAL A 157 1.15 22.20 10.64
N ALA A 158 0.87 22.03 11.94
CA ALA A 158 0.33 23.10 12.78
C ALA A 158 1.35 24.21 13.05
N ASP A 159 2.65 23.93 12.93
CA ASP A 159 3.70 24.95 13.09
C ASP A 159 3.80 25.93 11.89
N ASP A 160 3.12 25.67 10.77
CA ASP A 160 3.05 26.59 9.63
C ASP A 160 1.76 27.44 9.69
N PRO A 161 1.84 28.76 9.98
CA PRO A 161 0.67 29.64 10.09
C PRO A 161 -0.16 29.74 8.80
N ILE A 162 0.48 29.61 7.63
CA ILE A 162 -0.21 29.68 6.33
C ILE A 162 -1.03 28.42 6.13
N VAL A 163 -0.47 27.26 6.49
CA VAL A 163 -1.18 25.98 6.38
C VAL A 163 -2.32 25.89 7.39
N LEU A 164 -2.10 26.30 8.63
CA LEU A 164 -3.14 26.43 9.66
C LEU A 164 -4.35 27.22 9.14
N GLN A 165 -4.11 28.43 8.63
CA GLN A 165 -5.16 29.32 8.17
C GLN A 165 -5.92 28.74 6.97
N ARG A 166 -5.20 28.11 6.02
CA ARG A 166 -5.79 27.61 4.77
C ARG A 166 -6.49 26.26 4.92
N HIS A 167 -6.03 25.42 5.85
CA HIS A 167 -6.40 24.01 5.94
C HIS A 167 -6.95 23.58 7.30
N MET A 168 -7.43 24.51 8.12
CA MET A 168 -7.99 24.27 9.46
C MET A 168 -8.95 23.07 9.53
N GLN A 169 -9.89 22.94 8.59
CA GLN A 169 -10.83 21.80 8.56
C GLN A 169 -10.13 20.45 8.31
N ALA A 170 -9.09 20.43 7.47
CA ALA A 170 -8.33 19.22 7.20
C ALA A 170 -7.51 18.79 8.41
N LEU A 171 -6.94 19.75 9.15
CA LEU A 171 -6.22 19.50 10.40
C LEU A 171 -7.14 18.98 11.51
N GLN A 172 -8.36 19.52 11.63
CA GLN A 172 -9.37 18.95 12.53
C GLN A 172 -9.75 17.52 12.15
N ASN A 173 -9.81 17.20 10.85
CA ASN A 173 -10.07 15.83 10.42
C ASN A 173 -8.92 14.88 10.76
N LEU A 174 -7.68 15.36 10.75
CA LEU A 174 -6.49 14.60 11.15
C LEU A 174 -6.53 14.27 12.65
N ASP A 175 -6.78 15.27 13.50
CA ASP A 175 -6.97 15.09 14.95
C ASP A 175 -8.12 14.11 15.25
N ARG A 176 -9.26 14.27 14.57
CA ARG A 176 -10.39 13.34 14.68
C ARG A 176 -10.00 11.91 14.30
N ALA A 177 -9.16 11.72 13.28
CA ALA A 177 -8.69 10.40 12.88
C ALA A 177 -7.78 9.77 13.94
N SER A 178 -6.85 10.54 14.52
CA SER A 178 -6.02 10.10 15.65
C SER A 178 -6.85 9.66 16.85
N GLN A 179 -7.88 10.42 17.24
CA GLN A 179 -8.79 10.08 18.34
C GLN A 179 -9.59 8.80 18.05
N VAL A 180 -10.01 8.59 16.80
CA VAL A 180 -10.69 7.35 16.41
C VAL A 180 -9.75 6.15 16.53
N LEU A 181 -8.51 6.26 16.06
CA LEU A 181 -7.52 5.18 16.17
C LEU A 181 -7.18 4.87 17.62
N GLU A 182 -7.07 5.89 18.48
CA GLU A 182 -6.90 5.71 19.93
C GLU A 182 -8.03 4.85 20.53
N HIS A 183 -9.27 5.22 20.28
CA HIS A 183 -10.42 4.47 20.79
C HIS A 183 -10.48 3.05 20.26
N ILE A 184 -10.21 2.83 18.96
CA ILE A 184 -10.19 1.49 18.37
C ILE A 184 -9.08 0.64 18.99
N GLY A 185 -7.86 1.17 19.12
CA GLY A 185 -6.75 0.46 19.76
C GLY A 185 -7.08 0.06 21.20
N ALA A 186 -7.71 0.97 21.97
CA ALA A 186 -8.13 0.70 23.34
C ALA A 186 -9.22 -0.39 23.41
N ILE A 187 -10.21 -0.35 22.52
CA ILE A 187 -11.26 -1.38 22.44
C ILE A 187 -10.66 -2.74 22.12
N LEU A 188 -9.79 -2.83 21.11
CA LEU A 188 -9.20 -4.10 20.67
C LEU A 188 -8.32 -4.73 21.75
N SER A 189 -7.67 -3.90 22.57
CA SER A 189 -6.85 -4.32 23.71
C SER A 189 -7.66 -4.72 24.94
N ALA A 190 -8.95 -4.36 25.00
CA ALA A 190 -9.78 -4.61 26.18
C ALA A 190 -10.18 -6.09 26.29
N PRO A 191 -10.17 -6.68 27.50
CA PRO A 191 -10.69 -8.03 27.71
C PRO A 191 -12.17 -8.16 27.33
N ASP A 192 -12.96 -7.13 27.61
CA ASP A 192 -14.35 -7.00 27.16
C ASP A 192 -14.46 -5.86 26.15
N ARG A 193 -14.45 -6.22 24.87
CA ARG A 193 -14.50 -5.27 23.74
C ARG A 193 -15.85 -4.57 23.66
N LEU A 194 -16.94 -5.21 24.05
CA LEU A 194 -18.29 -4.64 23.96
C LEU A 194 -18.47 -3.56 25.03
N ALA A 195 -18.13 -3.86 26.29
CA ALA A 195 -18.15 -2.88 27.36
C ALA A 195 -17.21 -1.69 27.07
N ALA A 196 -16.03 -1.96 26.51
CA ALA A 196 -15.11 -0.90 26.08
C ALA A 196 -15.70 -0.01 24.98
N ALA A 197 -16.42 -0.59 24.01
CA ALA A 197 -17.08 0.17 22.95
C ALA A 197 -18.22 1.05 23.49
N GLU A 198 -19.00 0.57 24.45
CA GLU A 198 -20.06 1.35 25.12
C GLU A 198 -19.51 2.53 25.93
N ALA A 199 -18.33 2.36 26.53
CA ALA A 199 -17.64 3.36 27.32
C ALA A 199 -16.95 4.46 26.48
N VAL A 200 -16.91 4.34 25.14
CA VAL A 200 -16.32 5.36 24.26
C VAL A 200 -17.03 6.71 24.44
N LYS A 201 -16.26 7.72 24.83
CA LYS A 201 -16.75 9.11 25.02
C LYS A 201 -17.13 9.78 23.70
N MET A 202 -16.46 9.44 22.61
CA MET A 202 -16.72 9.98 21.29
C MET A 202 -18.05 9.45 20.74
N HIS A 203 -19.14 10.22 20.93
CA HIS A 203 -20.51 9.82 20.63
C HIS A 203 -20.68 9.27 19.20
N GLU A 204 -20.20 10.01 18.20
CA GLU A 204 -20.25 9.62 16.79
C GLU A 204 -19.60 8.26 16.52
N LEU A 205 -18.45 8.00 17.13
CA LEU A 205 -17.75 6.72 16.98
C LEU A 205 -18.52 5.59 17.65
N ARG A 206 -18.94 5.80 18.91
CA ARG A 206 -19.74 4.83 19.65
C ARG A 206 -21.01 4.43 18.89
N THR A 207 -21.75 5.41 18.37
CA THR A 207 -22.97 5.17 17.58
C THR A 207 -22.69 4.34 16.33
N ARG A 208 -21.56 4.58 15.63
CA ARG A 208 -21.17 3.76 14.47
C ARG A 208 -20.79 2.33 14.87
N LEU A 209 -20.11 2.14 16.00
CA LEU A 209 -19.69 0.82 16.49
C LEU A 209 -20.87 -0.02 16.97
N LEU A 210 -21.84 0.58 17.66
CA LEU A 210 -23.00 -0.09 18.24
C LEU A 210 -24.19 -0.21 17.29
N ARG A 211 -24.02 0.22 16.03
CA ARG A 211 -25.05 0.08 14.99
C ARG A 211 -25.35 -1.40 14.76
N LYS A 212 -26.64 -1.76 14.76
CA LYS A 212 -27.07 -3.08 14.28
C LYS A 212 -26.71 -3.24 12.80
N PRO A 213 -26.14 -4.39 12.38
CA PRO A 213 -25.81 -4.59 10.99
C PRO A 213 -27.09 -4.56 10.14
N ASN A 214 -27.13 -3.68 9.15
CA ASN A 214 -28.20 -3.67 8.15
C ASN A 214 -27.90 -4.78 7.15
N PHE A 215 -28.22 -6.03 7.48
CA PHE A 215 -28.37 -7.08 6.48
C PHE A 215 -29.85 -7.09 6.07
N SER A 216 -30.13 -6.67 4.84
CA SER A 216 -31.36 -6.98 4.08
C SER A 216 -31.04 -8.04 3.04
#